data_AF-A0A914V036-F1
#
_entry.id   AF-A0A914V036-F1
#
_cell.length_a   1.000
_cell.length_b   1.000
_cell.length_c   1.000
_cell.angle_alpha   90.00
_cell.angle_beta   90.00
_cell.angle_gamma   90.00
#
_symmetry.space_group_name_H-M   'P 1'
#
loop_
_entity.id
_entity.type
_entity.pdbx_description
1 polymer ?
#
loop_
_entity_poly.entity_id
_entity_poly.type
_entity_poly.pdbx_seq_one_letter_code
_entity_poly.pdbx_strand_id
1 'polypeptide(L)'
;MQALPAAGTTSSSDPGVLVDALPYIDTGYDEAARQAAIAMIEDECRRFRPTKNYLAHLPTPKYDAFMTEVMKNEYERIQNGQPMDLLNMKRYELPGPPAGKQTDITAWQDAVDNSKAQLEHLDV
;
A
#
# COMPACT_ATOMS: atom_id res chain seq x y z
N MET A 1 21.03 38.84 -22.29
CA MET A 1 20.04 38.42 -21.29
C MET A 1 19.17 37.35 -21.93
N GLN A 2 19.14 36.18 -21.30
CA GLN A 2 18.57 34.93 -21.80
C GLN A 2 17.16 34.76 -21.21
N ALA A 3 16.17 34.35 -22.00
CA ALA A 3 14.87 33.89 -21.48
C ALA A 3 14.24 32.85 -22.42
N LEU A 4 14.42 31.60 -22.00
CA LEU A 4 13.67 30.33 -22.11
C LEU A 4 12.57 30.10 -23.18
N PRO A 5 12.47 28.87 -23.74
CA PRO A 5 11.40 28.45 -24.65
C PRO A 5 10.15 27.96 -23.88
N ALA A 6 8.97 28.35 -24.34
CA ALA A 6 7.68 27.87 -23.83
C ALA A 6 7.43 26.41 -24.27
N ALA A 7 7.13 25.54 -23.30
CA ALA A 7 6.82 24.14 -23.50
C ALA A 7 5.34 23.92 -23.77
N GLY A 8 5.05 22.98 -24.70
CA GLY A 8 3.85 22.13 -24.64
C GLY A 8 2.65 22.58 -25.46
N THR A 9 2.70 22.47 -26.79
CA THR A 9 1.50 22.42 -27.63
C THR A 9 0.78 21.08 -27.45
N THR A 10 -0.37 21.06 -26.79
CA THR A 10 -1.35 19.97 -26.93
C THR A 10 -2.38 20.40 -27.97
N SER A 11 -2.25 19.82 -29.17
CA SER A 11 -3.16 20.04 -30.29
C SER A 11 -4.43 19.19 -30.14
N SER A 12 -5.56 19.83 -29.89
CA SER A 12 -6.88 19.35 -30.30
C SER A 12 -7.71 20.54 -30.77
N SER A 13 -7.56 20.87 -32.05
CA SER A 13 -8.26 21.96 -32.72
C SER A 13 -9.67 21.53 -33.12
N ASP A 14 -10.66 21.93 -32.34
CA ASP A 14 -12.03 22.18 -32.79
C ASP A 14 -12.26 23.70 -32.68
N PRO A 15 -12.87 24.40 -33.65
CA PRO A 15 -12.88 25.86 -33.66
C PRO A 15 -13.73 26.44 -32.53
N GLY A 16 -13.08 26.68 -31.39
CA GLY A 16 -13.22 27.89 -30.59
C GLY A 16 -14.52 28.07 -29.78
N VAL A 17 -15.04 27.02 -29.15
CA VAL A 17 -15.97 27.25 -28.02
C VAL A 17 -15.14 27.73 -26.84
N LEU A 18 -15.05 29.06 -26.68
CA LEU A 18 -14.45 29.68 -25.50
C LEU A 18 -15.36 29.41 -24.30
N VAL A 19 -15.04 28.38 -23.53
CA VAL A 19 -15.73 28.10 -22.27
C VAL A 19 -15.24 29.15 -21.26
N ASP A 20 -16.14 30.03 -20.87
CA ASP A 20 -15.89 31.08 -19.90
C ASP A 20 -16.30 30.64 -18.49
N ALA A 21 -15.41 30.87 -17.54
CA ALA A 21 -15.65 30.73 -16.11
C ALA A 21 -14.58 31.58 -15.44
N LEU A 22 -14.96 32.66 -14.75
CA LEU A 22 -14.01 33.67 -14.27
C LEU A 22 -13.99 33.71 -12.74
N PRO A 23 -13.18 32.89 -12.06
CA PRO A 23 -13.18 32.81 -10.59
C PRO A 23 -12.97 34.15 -9.87
N TYR A 24 -12.25 35.09 -10.49
CA TYR A 24 -11.94 36.40 -9.90
C TYR A 24 -13.01 37.48 -10.17
N ILE A 25 -13.88 37.27 -11.16
CA ILE A 25 -14.96 38.20 -11.52
C ILE A 25 -16.28 37.68 -10.94
N ASP A 26 -16.47 36.37 -10.95
CA ASP A 26 -17.64 35.65 -10.45
C ASP A 26 -17.57 35.41 -8.93
N THR A 27 -17.42 36.49 -8.15
CA THR A 27 -17.27 36.38 -6.68
C THR A 27 -18.59 36.20 -5.92
N GLY A 28 -19.73 36.24 -6.61
CA GLY A 28 -21.07 36.18 -6.01
C GLY A 28 -21.65 34.77 -5.87
N TYR A 29 -20.89 33.72 -6.20
CA TYR A 29 -21.33 32.34 -6.06
C TYR A 29 -20.98 31.79 -4.67
N ASP A 30 -21.99 31.74 -3.81
CA ASP A 30 -21.89 31.18 -2.46
C ASP A 30 -21.97 29.64 -2.47
N GLU A 31 -21.72 29.01 -1.32
CA GLU A 31 -21.77 27.55 -1.14
C GLU A 31 -23.13 26.95 -1.56
N ALA A 32 -24.22 27.71 -1.43
CA ALA A 32 -25.55 27.29 -1.90
C ALA A 32 -25.61 27.11 -3.42
N ALA A 33 -24.95 27.99 -4.19
CA ALA A 33 -24.88 27.89 -5.64
C ALA A 33 -24.02 26.70 -6.08
N ARG A 34 -22.91 26.45 -5.37
CA ARG A 34 -22.08 25.26 -5.56
C ARG A 34 -22.88 23.98 -5.33
N GLN A 35 -23.63 23.91 -4.23
CA GLN A 35 -24.44 22.74 -3.91
C GLN A 35 -25.55 22.48 -4.93
N ALA A 36 -26.21 23.54 -5.40
CA ALA A 36 -27.19 23.44 -6.48
C ALA A 36 -26.57 22.95 -7.79
N ALA A 37 -25.38 23.43 -8.14
CA ALA A 37 -24.65 22.97 -9.32
C ALA A 37 -24.26 21.48 -9.21
N ILE A 38 -23.78 21.04 -8.05
CA ILE A 38 -23.46 19.62 -7.81
C ILE A 38 -24.70 18.74 -7.97
N ALA A 39 -25.85 19.14 -7.40
CA ALA A 39 -27.09 18.39 -7.54
C ALA A 39 -27.51 18.24 -9.01
N MET A 40 -27.40 19.31 -9.81
CA MET A 40 -27.67 19.26 -11.25
C MET A 40 -26.70 18.32 -12.00
N ILE A 41 -25.41 18.35 -11.65
CA ILE A 41 -24.40 17.45 -12.23
C ILE A 41 -24.71 15.99 -11.88
N GLU A 42 -25.14 15.71 -10.65
CA GLU A 42 -25.50 14.35 -10.21
C GLU A 42 -26.70 13.80 -10.98
N ASP A 43 -27.72 14.61 -11.22
CA ASP A 43 -28.89 14.22 -12.02
C ASP A 43 -28.53 13.93 -13.48
N GLU A 44 -27.62 14.72 -14.07
CA GLU A 44 -27.08 14.45 -15.41
C GLU A 44 -26.22 13.17 -15.43
N CYS A 45 -25.33 12.98 -14.45
CA CYS A 45 -24.51 11.77 -14.33
C CYS A 45 -25.35 10.51 -14.10
N ARG A 46 -26.49 10.62 -13.41
CA ARG A 46 -27.47 9.53 -13.25
C ARG A 46 -28.12 9.16 -14.57
N ARG A 47 -28.45 10.17 -15.40
CA ARG A 47 -29.11 9.99 -16.69
C ARG A 47 -28.15 9.49 -17.77
N PHE A 48 -26.92 9.98 -17.77
CA PHE A 48 -25.87 9.61 -18.71
C PHE A 48 -24.70 9.03 -17.94
N ARG A 49 -24.69 7.69 -17.79
CA ARG A 49 -23.54 7.00 -17.20
C ARG A 49 -22.31 7.27 -18.08
N PRO A 50 -21.18 7.73 -17.53
CA PRO A 50 -19.95 7.90 -18.29
C PRO A 50 -19.55 6.58 -18.96
N THR A 51 -19.72 6.50 -20.29
CA THR A 51 -19.40 5.31 -21.08
C THR A 51 -17.95 5.30 -21.54
N LYS A 52 -17.31 6.47 -21.58
CA LYS A 52 -15.90 6.61 -21.93
C LYS A 52 -15.06 6.48 -20.67
N ASN A 53 -14.22 5.44 -20.63
CA ASN A 53 -13.17 5.35 -19.64
C ASN A 53 -12.19 6.51 -19.89
N TYR A 54 -12.32 7.57 -19.10
CA TYR A 54 -11.46 8.75 -19.18
C TYR A 54 -10.00 8.42 -18.86
N LEU A 55 -9.71 7.24 -18.28
CA LEU A 55 -8.35 6.75 -18.03
C LEU A 55 -7.81 5.88 -19.17
N ALA A 56 -8.55 5.65 -20.25
CA ALA A 56 -8.11 4.77 -21.36
C ALA A 56 -6.90 5.31 -22.13
N HIS A 57 -6.65 6.61 -22.08
CA HIS A 57 -5.48 7.24 -22.70
C HIS A 57 -4.21 7.10 -21.85
N LEU A 58 -4.36 6.70 -20.58
CA LEU A 58 -3.24 6.46 -19.67
C LEU A 58 -2.80 4.99 -19.75
N PRO A 59 -1.49 4.72 -19.66
CA PRO A 59 -1.01 3.35 -19.54
C PRO A 59 -1.55 2.73 -18.25
N THR A 60 -1.90 1.44 -18.29
CA THR A 60 -2.36 0.72 -17.09
C THR A 60 -1.31 0.83 -15.99
N PRO A 61 -1.68 1.35 -14.79
CA PRO A 61 -0.73 1.49 -13.70
C PRO A 61 -0.17 0.12 -13.29
N LYS A 62 1.16 0.05 -13.16
CA LYS A 62 1.85 -1.15 -12.69
C LYS A 62 1.86 -1.16 -11.17
N TYR A 63 0.87 -1.80 -10.57
CA TYR A 63 0.77 -1.93 -9.11
C TYR A 63 1.91 -2.75 -8.49
N ASP A 64 2.49 -3.67 -9.25
CA ASP A 64 3.57 -4.56 -8.78
C ASP A 64 4.97 -3.99 -9.00
N ALA A 65 5.10 -2.74 -9.47
CA ALA A 65 6.40 -2.16 -9.82
C ALA A 65 7.41 -2.15 -8.65
N PHE A 66 6.91 -2.10 -7.42
CA PHE A 66 7.72 -2.11 -6.19
C PHE A 66 7.53 -3.38 -5.37
N MET A 67 6.92 -4.42 -5.94
CA MET A 67 6.64 -5.64 -5.21
C MET A 67 7.88 -6.54 -5.16
N THR A 68 8.51 -6.61 -3.99
CA THR A 68 9.63 -7.51 -3.72
C THR A 68 9.17 -8.95 -3.53
N GLU A 69 10.05 -9.92 -3.73
CA GLU A 69 9.74 -11.34 -3.52
C GLU A 69 9.27 -11.64 -2.09
N VAL A 70 9.89 -10.99 -1.09
CA VAL A 70 9.48 -11.09 0.31
C VAL A 70 8.03 -10.59 0.50
N MET A 71 7.68 -9.48 -0.14
CA MET A 71 6.34 -8.90 -0.02
C MET A 71 5.27 -9.76 -0.71
N LYS A 72 5.61 -10.45 -1.81
CA LYS A 72 4.71 -11.42 -2.47
C LYS A 72 4.39 -12.58 -1.54
N ASN A 73 5.42 -13.16 -0.93
CA ASN A 73 5.26 -14.29 -0.02
C ASN A 73 4.42 -13.90 1.21
N GLU A 74 4.62 -12.69 1.76
CA GLU A 74 3.78 -12.17 2.85
C GLU A 74 2.32 -11.96 2.43
N TYR A 75 2.10 -11.48 1.20
CA TYR A 75 0.75 -11.32 0.66
C TYR A 75 0.03 -12.66 0.53
N GLU A 76 0.72 -13.70 0.04
CA GLU A 76 0.20 -15.06 -0.04
C GLU A 76 -0.10 -15.64 1.34
N ARG A 77 0.79 -15.41 2.32
CA ARG A 77 0.57 -15.81 3.72
C ARG A 77 -0.70 -15.18 4.29
N ILE A 78 -0.88 -13.87 4.09
CA ILE A 78 -2.06 -13.11 4.56
C ILE A 78 -3.32 -13.59 3.85
N GLN A 79 -3.30 -13.81 2.53
CA GLN A 79 -4.45 -14.33 1.79
C GLN A 79 -4.87 -15.72 2.25
N ASN A 80 -3.91 -16.57 2.58
CA ASN A 80 -4.15 -17.90 3.12
C ASN A 80 -4.50 -17.90 4.62
N GLY A 81 -4.57 -16.73 5.26
CA GLY A 81 -4.87 -16.60 6.69
C GLY A 81 -3.84 -17.28 7.60
N GLN A 82 -2.63 -17.53 7.10
CA GLN A 82 -1.61 -18.21 7.85
C GLN A 82 -1.02 -17.24 8.90
N PRO A 83 -0.97 -17.63 10.19
CA PRO A 83 -0.30 -16.82 11.21
C PRO A 83 1.19 -16.67 10.87
N MET A 84 1.80 -15.60 11.36
CA MET A 84 3.24 -15.39 11.22
C MET A 84 4.00 -16.49 11.98
N ASP A 85 5.15 -16.89 11.47
CA ASP A 85 6.01 -17.81 12.21
C ASP A 85 6.48 -17.15 13.51
N LEU A 86 6.37 -17.90 14.60
CA LEU A 86 6.71 -17.39 15.92
C LEU A 86 8.22 -17.36 16.06
N LEU A 87 8.77 -16.26 16.56
CA LEU A 87 10.19 -16.24 16.90
C LEU A 87 10.46 -17.32 17.94
N ASN A 88 11.44 -18.17 17.65
CA ASN A 88 11.85 -19.22 18.56
C ASN A 88 12.58 -18.61 19.78
N MET A 89 11.87 -18.45 20.89
CA MET A 89 12.42 -17.93 22.15
C MET A 89 13.16 -19.00 22.97
N LYS A 90 13.16 -20.28 22.56
CA LYS A 90 13.75 -21.39 23.34
C LYS A 90 15.25 -21.25 23.59
N ARG A 91 15.95 -20.40 22.82
CA ARG A 91 17.37 -20.10 23.02
C ARG A 91 17.62 -19.30 24.31
N TYR A 92 16.68 -18.47 24.73
CA TYR A 92 16.82 -17.60 25.91
C TYR A 92 16.15 -18.18 27.15
N GLU A 93 15.29 -19.17 26.96
CA GLU A 93 14.75 -19.95 28.06
C GLU A 93 15.65 -21.16 28.32
N LEU A 94 15.75 -21.58 29.57
CA LEU A 94 16.41 -22.84 29.94
C LEU A 94 15.33 -23.87 30.32
N PRO A 95 14.47 -24.31 29.37
CA PRO A 95 13.48 -25.31 29.70
C PRO A 95 14.20 -26.62 29.99
N GLY A 96 13.98 -27.18 31.18
CA GLY A 96 14.33 -28.57 31.45
C GLY A 96 13.59 -29.50 30.48
N PRO A 97 14.09 -30.74 30.26
CA PRO A 97 13.40 -31.71 29.43
C PRO A 97 11.96 -31.90 29.93
N PRO A 98 10.95 -31.84 29.03
CA PRO A 98 9.54 -31.88 29.44
C PRO A 98 9.23 -33.18 30.18
N ALA A 99 8.27 -33.15 31.12
CA ALA A 99 7.98 -34.28 32.03
C ALA A 99 7.72 -35.63 31.33
N GLY A 100 7.24 -35.62 30.08
CA GLY A 100 7.05 -36.81 29.25
C GLY A 100 8.27 -37.30 28.46
N LYS A 101 9.39 -36.57 28.47
CA LYS A 101 10.64 -36.90 27.75
C LYS A 101 11.87 -36.99 28.66
N GLN A 102 11.69 -37.09 29.98
CA GLN A 102 12.81 -37.23 30.91
C GLN A 102 13.60 -38.53 30.72
N THR A 103 13.03 -39.53 30.04
CA THR A 103 13.70 -40.78 29.66
C THR A 103 14.44 -40.69 28.32
N ASP A 104 14.31 -39.59 27.58
CA ASP A 104 14.92 -39.39 26.26
C ASP A 104 16.29 -38.71 26.40
N ILE A 105 17.35 -39.45 26.08
CA ILE A 105 18.74 -39.00 26.20
C ILE A 105 19.01 -37.79 25.29
N THR A 106 18.35 -37.72 24.14
CA THR A 106 18.55 -36.63 23.17
C THR A 106 18.04 -35.29 23.72
N ALA A 107 16.88 -35.30 24.39
CA ALA A 107 16.32 -34.12 25.03
C ALA A 107 17.21 -33.56 26.17
N TRP A 108 17.95 -34.44 26.87
CA TRP A 108 18.93 -34.02 27.87
C TRP A 108 20.17 -33.40 27.24
N GLN A 109 20.67 -33.98 26.14
CA GLN A 109 21.82 -33.44 25.43
C GLN A 109 21.53 -32.03 24.90
N ASP A 110 20.37 -31.82 24.27
CA ASP A 110 19.95 -30.51 23.76
C ASP A 110 19.84 -29.45 24.86
N ALA A 111 19.36 -29.84 26.05
CA ALA A 111 19.24 -28.95 27.21
C ALA A 111 20.62 -28.55 27.76
N VAL A 112 21.56 -29.50 27.82
CA VAL A 112 22.95 -29.24 28.23
C VAL A 112 23.65 -28.32 27.23
N ASP A 113 23.49 -28.56 25.93
CA ASP A 113 24.13 -27.75 24.88
C ASP A 113 23.59 -26.31 24.90
N ASN A 114 22.29 -26.11 25.12
CA ASN A 114 21.69 -24.78 25.32
C ASN A 114 22.26 -24.09 26.58
N SER A 115 22.39 -24.82 27.70
CA SER A 115 22.96 -24.26 28.95
C SER A 115 24.41 -23.81 28.79
N LYS A 116 25.22 -24.59 28.05
CA LYS A 116 26.60 -24.27 27.76
C LYS A 116 26.72 -23.02 26.88
N ALA A 117 25.92 -22.94 25.82
CA ALA A 117 25.89 -21.78 24.95
C ALA A 117 25.47 -20.49 25.70
N GLN A 118 24.56 -20.59 26.67
CA GLN A 118 24.18 -19.45 27.51
C GLN A 118 25.31 -19.02 28.46
N LEU A 119 26.02 -19.96 29.08
CA LEU A 119 27.17 -19.66 29.92
C LEU A 119 28.28 -18.96 29.14
N GLU A 120 28.64 -19.48 27.96
CA GLU A 120 29.67 -18.87 27.11
C GLU A 120 29.28 -17.45 26.65
N HIS A 121 27.99 -17.19 26.42
CA HIS A 121 27.51 -15.84 26.10
C HIS A 121 27.59 -14.87 27.28
N LEU A 122 27.49 -15.35 28.53
CA LEU A 122 27.57 -14.53 29.74
C LEU A 122 29.03 -14.29 30.20
N ASP A 123 29.95 -15.18 29.83
CA ASP A 123 31.38 -15.07 30.15
C ASP A 123 32.17 -14.14 29.19
N VAL A 124 31.54 -13.63 28.13
CA VAL A 124 32.10 -12.62 27.20
C VAL A 124 31.76 -11.21 27.69
#